data_AF-A0A922I4Q4-F1
#
_entry.id   AF-A0A922I4Q4-F1
#
_cell.length_a   1.000
_cell.length_b   1.000
_cell.length_c   1.000
_cell.angle_alpha   90.00
_cell.angle_beta   90.00
_cell.angle_gamma   90.00
#
_symmetry.space_group_name_H-M   'P 1'
#
loop_
_entity.id
_entity.type
_entity.pdbx_description
1 polymer ?
#
loop_
_entity_poly.entity_id
_entity_poly.type
_entity_poly.pdbx_seq_one_letter_code
_entity_poly.pdbx_strand_id
1 'polypeptide(L)'
;MSKKLKSLVTVGLGATVCFYGYNLYHGDYRLWSRHVIPIIHLMYPDAEKSHIVAITAARVGLVPRIPEDKDIKPILKTKLWNIEFDNPVGLAAGFDKNGEAIKSLSGFGFGFLEIGTVTPEPQKGNFLPRVFRLSKDRAVINRYGFNNYGHDRMETNLSRQESIIDKQNIIVGLNLGANKLTEDKIQDYIIGLQRFHVKNEIKYFVINISSPNTPNLRNLEGKDQLNKLLDRVLRVKKELEQKNQLHKPLLVKFSPDLNDDQINDIGKIMLKYSNETQTHGQIDGMIISNTTITRPADLKSPARLVKEEGGLSGPPLRKLSTEMIRKMYRLTNGSIPIIGVGGIETGLDAYEKIKAGASMVQLYTSMIYFGPPIVREVKYELAYMLAKDGFKNVNDAIGADFKSLKN
;
A
#
# COMPACT_ATOMS: atom_id res chain seq x y z
N MET A 1 -24.03 -19.11 47.27
CA MET A 1 -24.00 -17.83 46.53
C MET A 1 -25.43 -17.27 46.46
N SER A 2 -25.70 -16.08 47.02
CA SER A 2 -27.08 -15.53 47.06
C SER A 2 -27.64 -15.30 45.64
N LYS A 3 -28.96 -15.38 45.46
CA LYS A 3 -29.61 -15.09 44.15
C LYS A 3 -29.22 -13.71 43.61
N LYS A 4 -29.07 -12.72 44.50
CA LYS A 4 -28.59 -11.37 44.17
C LYS A 4 -27.15 -11.37 43.64
N LEU A 5 -26.26 -12.16 44.26
CA LEU A 5 -24.87 -12.26 43.79
C LEU A 5 -24.78 -12.97 42.43
N LYS A 6 -25.60 -14.00 42.17
CA LYS A 6 -25.67 -14.64 40.84
C LYS A 6 -26.16 -13.67 39.78
N SER A 7 -27.23 -12.92 40.05
CA SER A 7 -27.77 -11.90 39.15
C SER A 7 -26.74 -10.79 38.86
N LEU A 8 -26.04 -10.29 39.88
CA LEU A 8 -24.99 -9.29 39.72
C LEU A 8 -23.85 -9.79 38.82
N VAL A 9 -23.40 -11.04 39.01
CA VAL A 9 -22.36 -11.66 38.18
C VAL A 9 -22.84 -11.80 36.73
N THR A 10 -24.07 -12.27 36.51
CA THR A 10 -24.64 -12.43 35.15
C THR A 10 -24.76 -11.08 34.43
N VAL A 11 -25.31 -10.06 35.09
CA VAL A 11 -25.46 -8.72 34.51
C VAL A 11 -24.10 -8.08 34.26
N GLY A 12 -23.16 -8.20 35.21
CA GLY A 12 -21.80 -7.68 35.07
C GLY A 12 -21.03 -8.32 33.91
N LEU A 13 -21.09 -9.65 33.76
CA LEU A 13 -20.51 -10.35 32.60
C LEU A 13 -21.16 -9.91 31.30
N GLY A 14 -22.50 -9.82 31.27
CA GLY A 14 -23.24 -9.39 30.08
C GLY A 14 -22.83 -7.99 29.63
N ALA A 15 -22.81 -7.02 30.55
CA ALA A 15 -22.38 -5.65 30.27
C ALA A 15 -20.92 -5.59 29.77
N THR A 16 -20.04 -6.39 30.37
CA THR A 16 -18.62 -6.49 29.96
C THR A 16 -18.50 -7.03 28.53
N VAL A 17 -19.19 -8.13 28.21
CA VAL A 17 -19.19 -8.72 26.86
C VAL A 17 -19.74 -7.74 25.84
N CYS A 18 -20.84 -7.05 26.15
CA CYS A 18 -21.40 -6.02 25.27
C CYS A 18 -20.43 -4.84 25.06
N PHE A 19 -19.78 -4.36 26.12
CA PHE A 19 -18.81 -3.27 26.03
C PHE A 19 -17.61 -3.64 25.15
N TYR A 20 -16.98 -4.79 25.39
CA TYR A 20 -15.85 -5.24 24.56
C TYR A 20 -16.29 -5.58 23.15
N GLY A 21 -17.47 -6.18 22.96
CA GLY A 21 -18.04 -6.46 21.64
C GLY A 21 -18.28 -5.18 20.83
N TYR A 22 -18.83 -4.15 21.47
CA TYR A 22 -19.02 -2.83 20.86
C TYR A 22 -17.69 -2.19 20.44
N ASN A 23 -16.71 -2.15 21.36
CA ASN A 23 -15.39 -1.57 21.07
C ASN A 23 -14.62 -2.38 20.01
N LEU A 24 -14.75 -3.70 20.01
CA LEU A 24 -14.16 -4.57 18.99
C LEU A 24 -14.78 -4.24 17.62
N TYR A 25 -16.11 -4.16 17.55
CA TYR A 25 -16.85 -3.87 16.32
C TYR A 25 -16.56 -2.46 15.79
N HIS A 26 -16.50 -1.44 16.65
CA HIS A 26 -16.24 -0.06 16.25
C HIS A 26 -14.76 0.29 16.10
N GLY A 27 -13.87 -0.70 16.28
CA GLY A 27 -12.45 -0.50 16.04
C GLY A 27 -11.78 0.41 17.08
N ASP A 28 -12.02 0.19 18.38
CA ASP A 28 -11.26 0.90 19.42
C ASP A 28 -9.76 0.59 19.28
N TYR A 29 -8.95 1.63 19.06
CA TYR A 29 -7.53 1.46 18.77
C TYR A 29 -6.77 0.78 19.91
N ARG A 30 -7.08 1.12 21.17
CA ARG A 30 -6.37 0.55 22.33
C ARG A 30 -6.70 -0.92 22.50
N LEU A 31 -7.96 -1.30 22.35
CA LEU A 31 -8.39 -2.69 22.39
C LEU A 31 -7.71 -3.50 21.30
N TRP A 32 -7.71 -3.00 20.06
CA TRP A 32 -7.12 -3.69 18.93
C TRP A 32 -5.60 -3.85 19.06
N SER A 33 -4.89 -2.75 19.31
CA SER A 33 -3.42 -2.74 19.37
C SER A 33 -2.85 -3.45 20.59
N ARG A 34 -3.48 -3.33 21.77
CA ARG A 34 -2.94 -3.87 23.02
C ARG A 34 -3.42 -5.27 23.36
N HIS A 35 -4.56 -5.70 22.82
CA HIS A 35 -5.16 -6.98 23.17
C HIS A 35 -5.46 -7.86 21.96
N VAL A 36 -6.26 -7.39 21.01
CA VAL A 36 -6.73 -8.24 19.89
C VAL A 36 -5.57 -8.73 19.02
N ILE A 37 -4.70 -7.83 18.56
CA ILE A 37 -3.57 -8.20 17.71
C ILE A 37 -2.56 -9.10 18.43
N PRO A 38 -2.12 -8.80 19.67
CA PRO A 38 -1.31 -9.73 20.44
C PRO A 38 -1.92 -11.12 20.61
N ILE A 39 -3.24 -11.21 20.85
CA ILE A 39 -3.94 -12.50 20.94
C ILE A 39 -3.94 -13.22 19.59
N ILE A 40 -4.23 -12.53 18.49
CA ILE A 40 -4.15 -13.11 17.14
C ILE A 40 -2.75 -13.64 16.85
N HIS A 41 -1.70 -12.90 17.21
CA HIS A 41 -0.32 -13.34 17.03
C HIS A 41 0.05 -14.55 17.89
N LEU A 42 -0.54 -14.68 19.08
CA LEU A 42 -0.38 -15.85 19.93
C LEU A 42 -1.12 -17.07 19.35
N MET A 43 -2.34 -16.89 18.85
CA MET A 43 -3.15 -17.95 18.24
C MET A 43 -2.61 -18.40 16.88
N TYR A 44 -2.03 -17.47 16.11
CA TYR A 44 -1.44 -17.72 14.80
C TYR A 44 0.02 -17.24 14.76
N PRO A 45 0.96 -17.98 15.38
CA PRO A 45 2.38 -17.61 15.43
C PRO A 45 3.06 -17.59 14.05
N ASP A 46 2.53 -18.37 13.10
CA ASP A 46 2.92 -18.29 11.69
C ASP A 46 2.32 -17.03 11.04
N ALA A 47 3.18 -16.18 10.49
CA ALA A 47 2.76 -14.89 9.96
C ALA A 47 1.89 -15.00 8.71
N GLU A 48 2.13 -16.00 7.86
CA GLU A 48 1.34 -16.20 6.65
C GLU A 48 -0.05 -16.76 6.96
N LYS A 49 -0.18 -17.71 7.89
CA LYS A 49 -1.48 -18.19 8.39
C LYS A 49 -2.27 -17.04 9.02
N SER A 50 -1.63 -16.20 9.83
CA SER A 50 -2.26 -15.01 10.42
C SER A 50 -2.80 -14.07 9.33
N HIS A 51 -2.08 -13.88 8.23
CA HIS A 51 -2.54 -13.08 7.10
C HIS A 51 -3.74 -13.71 6.38
N ILE A 52 -3.68 -15.02 6.12
CA ILE A 52 -4.78 -15.77 5.48
C ILE A 52 -6.06 -15.66 6.33
N VAL A 53 -5.94 -15.76 7.65
CA VAL A 53 -7.07 -15.56 8.57
C VAL A 53 -7.61 -14.14 8.46
N ALA A 54 -6.75 -13.13 8.42
CA ALA A 54 -7.18 -11.73 8.27
C ALA A 54 -7.95 -11.48 6.96
N ILE A 55 -7.44 -11.98 5.83
CA ILE A 55 -8.13 -11.87 4.52
C ILE A 55 -9.43 -12.68 4.51
N THR A 56 -9.44 -13.87 5.11
CA THR A 56 -10.66 -14.69 5.20
C THR A 56 -11.73 -13.98 6.02
N ALA A 57 -11.37 -13.43 7.19
CA ALA A 57 -12.26 -12.66 8.04
C ALA A 57 -12.81 -11.42 7.30
N ALA A 58 -11.94 -10.68 6.59
CA ALA A 58 -12.35 -9.55 5.78
C ALA A 58 -13.31 -9.97 4.64
N ARG A 59 -13.03 -11.06 3.93
CA ARG A 59 -13.90 -11.58 2.86
C ARG A 59 -15.31 -11.92 3.36
N VAL A 60 -15.44 -12.46 4.57
CA VAL A 60 -16.75 -12.78 5.17
C VAL A 60 -17.36 -11.64 5.99
N GLY A 61 -16.69 -10.48 6.07
CA GLY A 61 -17.16 -9.30 6.80
C GLY A 61 -17.01 -9.38 8.33
N LEU A 62 -16.22 -10.30 8.86
CA LEU A 62 -15.89 -10.43 10.29
C LEU A 62 -14.72 -9.52 10.66
N VAL A 63 -14.88 -8.22 10.42
CA VAL A 63 -13.87 -7.19 10.66
C VAL A 63 -14.51 -5.97 11.30
N PRO A 64 -13.74 -5.09 11.98
CA PRO A 64 -14.32 -3.91 12.60
C PRO A 64 -14.86 -2.97 11.53
N ARG A 65 -15.95 -2.27 11.87
CA ARG A 65 -16.49 -1.16 11.12
C ARG A 65 -16.00 0.14 11.73
N ILE A 66 -15.03 0.75 11.08
CA ILE A 66 -14.45 2.01 11.53
C ILE A 66 -15.42 3.15 11.18
N PRO A 67 -15.80 4.02 12.14
CA PRO A 67 -16.65 5.16 11.86
C PRO A 67 -16.05 6.12 10.83
N GLU A 68 -16.90 6.85 10.11
CA GLU A 68 -16.44 7.89 9.18
C GLU A 68 -15.89 9.11 9.94
N ASP A 69 -14.77 9.65 9.47
CA ASP A 69 -14.05 10.76 10.10
C ASP A 69 -14.41 12.10 9.44
N LYS A 70 -15.63 12.57 9.69
CA LYS A 70 -16.22 13.75 9.02
C LYS A 70 -15.52 15.06 9.32
N ASP A 71 -14.95 15.20 10.51
CA ASP A 71 -14.29 16.38 11.03
C ASP A 71 -12.92 16.65 10.38
N ILE A 72 -12.14 15.60 10.13
CA ILE A 72 -10.83 15.70 9.47
C ILE A 72 -10.90 15.60 7.95
N LYS A 73 -12.05 15.21 7.38
CA LYS A 73 -12.23 15.06 5.93
C LYS A 73 -11.88 16.32 5.13
N PRO A 74 -12.25 17.56 5.53
CA PRO A 74 -11.92 18.75 4.75
C PRO A 74 -10.41 19.00 4.55
N ILE A 75 -9.59 18.78 5.59
CA ILE A 75 -8.14 19.01 5.53
C ILE A 75 -7.39 17.86 4.83
N LEU A 76 -7.96 16.66 4.84
CA LEU A 76 -7.36 15.47 4.22
C LEU A 76 -7.84 15.20 2.79
N LYS A 77 -8.99 15.74 2.36
CA LYS A 77 -9.51 15.51 1.01
C LYS A 77 -8.48 15.96 -0.02
N THR A 78 -8.11 15.06 -0.92
CA THR A 78 -7.12 15.34 -1.98
C THR A 78 -7.71 15.04 -3.35
N LYS A 79 -7.20 15.69 -4.39
CA LYS A 79 -7.55 15.44 -5.79
C LYS A 79 -6.27 15.19 -6.55
N LEU A 80 -6.18 14.04 -7.19
CA LEU A 80 -5.01 13.62 -7.96
C LEU A 80 -5.45 12.84 -9.19
N TRP A 81 -4.85 13.12 -10.35
CA TRP A 81 -5.22 12.50 -11.64
C TRP A 81 -6.71 12.62 -11.98
N ASN A 82 -7.33 13.74 -11.64
CA ASN A 82 -8.78 13.97 -11.75
C ASN A 82 -9.66 13.03 -10.92
N ILE A 83 -9.08 12.28 -9.99
CA ILE A 83 -9.78 11.44 -9.02
C ILE A 83 -9.82 12.19 -7.69
N GLU A 84 -11.01 12.24 -7.07
CA GLU A 84 -11.16 12.76 -5.71
C GLU A 84 -10.97 11.63 -4.70
N PHE A 85 -10.08 11.83 -3.74
CA PHE A 85 -9.82 10.90 -2.65
C PHE A 85 -10.30 11.55 -1.35
N ASP A 86 -11.03 10.78 -0.54
CA ASP A 86 -11.53 11.26 0.76
C ASP A 86 -10.40 11.56 1.75
N ASN A 87 -9.25 10.90 1.60
CA ASN A 87 -8.02 11.14 2.37
C ASN A 87 -6.80 10.55 1.61
N PRO A 88 -5.56 10.92 1.97
CA PRO A 88 -4.36 10.52 1.24
C PRO A 88 -3.75 9.20 1.74
N VAL A 89 -4.43 8.46 2.63
CA VAL A 89 -3.89 7.26 3.28
C VAL A 89 -4.47 6.02 2.63
N GLY A 90 -3.64 5.24 1.93
CA GLY A 90 -4.05 4.02 1.23
C GLY A 90 -3.51 2.72 1.82
N LEU A 91 -4.08 1.61 1.36
CA LEU A 91 -3.54 0.27 1.63
C LEU A 91 -2.52 -0.10 0.54
N ALA A 92 -1.31 -0.52 0.93
CA ALA A 92 -0.28 -0.91 -0.03
C ALA A 92 -0.54 -2.30 -0.65
N ALA A 93 -0.02 -2.53 -1.87
CA ALA A 93 -0.04 -3.86 -2.48
C ALA A 93 0.61 -4.94 -1.61
N GLY A 94 0.15 -6.15 -1.86
CA GLY A 94 0.59 -7.37 -1.21
C GLY A 94 -0.27 -7.75 -0.01
N PHE A 95 -1.20 -6.89 0.43
CA PHE A 95 -2.17 -7.25 1.45
C PHE A 95 -3.30 -8.09 0.85
N ASP A 96 -4.10 -7.51 -0.05
CA ASP A 96 -5.12 -8.22 -0.83
C ASP A 96 -4.60 -8.55 -2.23
N LYS A 97 -3.83 -9.64 -2.32
CA LYS A 97 -3.14 -10.04 -3.56
C LYS A 97 -4.08 -10.44 -4.69
N ASN A 98 -5.30 -10.86 -4.37
CA ASN A 98 -6.25 -11.44 -5.32
C ASN A 98 -7.57 -10.64 -5.40
N GLY A 99 -7.67 -9.48 -4.75
CA GLY A 99 -8.89 -8.66 -4.71
C GLY A 99 -10.05 -9.35 -3.98
N GLU A 100 -9.77 -10.15 -2.95
CA GLU A 100 -10.75 -10.98 -2.25
C GLU A 100 -11.61 -10.22 -1.24
N ALA A 101 -11.17 -9.05 -0.77
CA ALA A 101 -11.77 -8.40 0.38
C ALA A 101 -11.92 -6.87 0.24
N ILE A 102 -11.97 -6.36 -1.00
CA ILE A 102 -12.04 -4.92 -1.32
C ILE A 102 -13.12 -4.20 -0.51
N LYS A 103 -14.34 -4.73 -0.48
CA LYS A 103 -15.46 -4.16 0.29
C LYS A 103 -15.08 -3.90 1.74
N SER A 104 -14.64 -4.93 2.44
CA SER A 104 -14.36 -4.86 3.87
C SER A 104 -13.13 -4.01 4.18
N LEU A 105 -12.09 -4.09 3.33
CA LEU A 105 -10.88 -3.29 3.49
C LEU A 105 -11.13 -1.80 3.27
N SER A 106 -12.03 -1.42 2.36
CA SER A 106 -12.44 -0.02 2.19
C SER A 106 -13.10 0.54 3.46
N GLY A 107 -13.81 -0.31 4.20
CA GLY A 107 -14.43 0.03 5.48
C GLY A 107 -13.45 0.29 6.63
N PHE A 108 -12.15 0.12 6.42
CA PHE A 108 -11.12 0.48 7.40
C PHE A 108 -10.75 1.97 7.38
N GLY A 109 -11.35 2.75 6.47
CA GLY A 109 -11.16 4.20 6.41
C GLY A 109 -9.97 4.64 5.55
N PHE A 110 -9.42 3.74 4.72
CA PHE A 110 -8.46 4.08 3.67
C PHE A 110 -9.12 4.95 2.60
N GLY A 111 -8.37 5.92 2.06
CA GLY A 111 -8.80 6.71 0.90
C GLY A 111 -8.71 5.94 -0.42
N PHE A 112 -7.84 4.93 -0.50
CA PHE A 112 -7.68 4.06 -1.68
C PHE A 112 -7.03 2.73 -1.30
N LEU A 113 -7.22 1.71 -2.15
CA LEU A 113 -6.65 0.38 -1.97
C LEU A 113 -5.78 0.02 -3.17
N GLU A 114 -4.59 -0.55 -2.94
CA GLU A 114 -3.79 -1.17 -4.00
C GLU A 114 -3.85 -2.70 -3.83
N ILE A 115 -4.53 -3.39 -4.75
CA ILE A 115 -4.61 -4.85 -4.78
C ILE A 115 -3.51 -5.45 -5.66
N GLY A 116 -3.25 -6.75 -5.52
CA GLY A 116 -2.12 -7.41 -6.16
C GLY A 116 -0.89 -7.48 -5.24
N THR A 117 0.33 -7.73 -5.72
CA THR A 117 0.70 -7.90 -7.12
C THR A 117 0.12 -9.17 -7.75
N VAL A 118 -0.59 -9.02 -8.87
CA VAL A 118 -1.12 -10.14 -9.65
C VAL A 118 -0.24 -10.38 -10.88
N THR A 119 -0.10 -11.64 -11.29
CA THR A 119 0.63 -12.05 -12.51
C THR A 119 -0.34 -12.67 -13.52
N PRO A 120 0.01 -12.76 -14.82
CA PRO A 120 -0.84 -13.42 -15.82
C PRO A 120 -1.33 -14.81 -15.37
N GLU A 121 -0.38 -15.70 -15.13
CA GLU A 121 -0.65 -17.06 -14.69
C GLU A 121 -0.65 -17.15 -13.16
N PRO A 122 -1.45 -18.06 -12.57
CA PRO A 122 -1.38 -18.35 -11.14
C PRO A 122 0.00 -18.88 -10.76
N GLN A 123 0.52 -18.45 -9.62
CA GLN A 123 1.76 -19.01 -9.07
C GLN A 123 1.73 -19.10 -7.55
N LYS A 124 2.29 -20.19 -7.02
CA LYS A 124 2.29 -20.47 -5.58
C LYS A 124 3.19 -19.54 -4.77
N GLY A 125 4.19 -18.93 -5.40
CA GLY A 125 5.28 -18.19 -4.76
C GLY A 125 6.42 -19.08 -4.26
N ASN A 126 7.33 -18.53 -3.45
CA ASN A 126 8.48 -19.27 -2.90
C ASN A 126 8.07 -20.24 -1.78
N PHE A 127 8.97 -21.14 -1.37
CA PHE A 127 8.71 -22.14 -0.33
C PHE A 127 8.43 -21.50 1.05
N LEU A 128 7.58 -22.16 1.84
CA LEU A 128 7.31 -21.82 3.24
C LEU A 128 8.46 -22.30 4.14
N PRO A 129 8.73 -21.63 5.29
CA PRO A 129 8.19 -20.33 5.70
C PRO A 129 8.79 -19.18 4.88
N ARG A 130 8.00 -18.14 4.62
CA ARG A 130 8.38 -17.01 3.76
C ARG A 130 7.95 -15.65 4.27
N VAL A 131 7.44 -15.57 5.50
CA VAL A 131 7.10 -14.31 6.19
C VAL A 131 7.48 -14.44 7.65
N PHE A 132 8.19 -13.43 8.15
CA PHE A 132 8.79 -13.43 9.47
C PHE A 132 8.48 -12.10 10.15
N ARG A 133 7.79 -12.18 11.30
CA ARG A 133 7.58 -11.01 12.17
C ARG A 133 8.82 -10.75 13.02
N LEU A 134 9.35 -9.54 12.91
CA LEU A 134 10.41 -9.01 13.76
C LEU A 134 9.75 -8.12 14.82
N SER A 135 9.05 -8.75 15.78
CA SER A 135 8.15 -8.03 16.70
C SER A 135 8.85 -6.96 17.56
N LYS A 136 10.14 -7.15 17.90
CA LYS A 136 10.92 -6.13 18.63
C LYS A 136 11.19 -4.86 17.81
N ASP A 137 11.09 -4.96 16.50
CA ASP A 137 11.37 -3.89 15.54
C ASP A 137 10.10 -3.36 14.87
N ARG A 138 8.94 -3.94 15.21
CA ARG A 138 7.65 -3.74 14.49
C ARG A 138 7.81 -3.88 12.98
N ALA A 139 8.62 -4.85 12.56
CA ALA A 139 9.05 -5.03 11.19
C ALA A 139 8.68 -6.42 10.66
N VAL A 140 8.62 -6.56 9.34
CA VAL A 140 8.40 -7.86 8.69
C VAL A 140 9.43 -8.07 7.60
N ILE A 141 10.03 -9.27 7.58
CA ILE A 141 10.78 -9.78 6.44
C ILE A 141 9.88 -10.75 5.67
N ASN A 142 9.78 -10.58 4.35
CA ASN A 142 9.05 -11.53 3.51
C ASN A 142 9.80 -11.88 2.23
N ARG A 143 9.61 -13.12 1.79
CA ARG A 143 10.09 -13.66 0.51
C ARG A 143 8.99 -14.35 -0.28
N TYR A 144 7.80 -13.76 -0.33
CA TYR A 144 6.61 -14.37 -0.96
C TYR A 144 6.83 -14.82 -2.42
N GLY A 145 7.48 -14.01 -3.25
CA GLY A 145 7.68 -14.32 -4.67
C GLY A 145 6.38 -14.29 -5.49
N PHE A 146 5.56 -13.23 -5.34
CA PHE A 146 4.28 -13.04 -6.04
C PHE A 146 3.33 -14.26 -6.00
N ASN A 147 3.08 -14.83 -4.82
CA ASN A 147 2.00 -15.80 -4.66
C ASN A 147 0.63 -15.17 -4.99
N ASN A 148 -0.06 -15.65 -6.02
CA ASN A 148 -1.37 -15.13 -6.44
C ASN A 148 -2.10 -16.14 -7.34
N TYR A 149 -3.39 -15.89 -7.58
CA TYR A 149 -4.28 -16.79 -8.34
C TYR A 149 -4.45 -16.44 -9.83
N GLY A 150 -3.62 -15.56 -10.38
CA GLY A 150 -3.64 -15.20 -11.80
C GLY A 150 -4.69 -14.16 -12.16
N HIS A 151 -4.63 -13.68 -13.41
CA HIS A 151 -5.55 -12.65 -13.91
C HIS A 151 -7.02 -13.11 -13.92
N ASP A 152 -7.30 -14.36 -14.31
CA ASP A 152 -8.67 -14.87 -14.39
C ASP A 152 -9.38 -14.85 -13.03
N ARG A 153 -8.66 -15.21 -11.96
CA ARG A 153 -9.24 -15.17 -10.61
C ARG A 153 -9.41 -13.74 -10.11
N MET A 154 -8.46 -12.86 -10.40
CA MET A 154 -8.56 -11.43 -10.07
C MET A 154 -9.79 -10.81 -10.72
N GLU A 155 -10.00 -11.05 -12.01
CA GLU A 155 -11.17 -10.56 -12.75
C GLU A 155 -12.48 -11.08 -12.15
N THR A 156 -12.55 -12.38 -11.87
CA THR A 156 -13.72 -12.99 -11.21
C THR A 156 -14.04 -12.32 -9.86
N ASN A 157 -13.00 -12.01 -9.07
CA ASN A 157 -13.18 -11.39 -7.76
C ASN A 157 -13.60 -9.91 -7.86
N LEU A 158 -13.07 -9.17 -8.86
CA LEU A 158 -13.48 -7.80 -9.15
C LEU A 158 -14.96 -7.75 -9.58
N SER A 159 -15.37 -8.56 -10.55
CA SER A 159 -16.76 -8.57 -11.03
C SER A 159 -17.77 -8.95 -9.94
N ARG A 160 -17.39 -9.80 -8.97
CA ARG A 160 -18.25 -10.10 -7.81
C ARG A 160 -18.47 -8.91 -6.87
N GLN A 161 -17.58 -7.93 -6.93
CA GLN A 161 -17.58 -6.75 -6.05
C GLN A 161 -17.84 -5.45 -6.82
N GLU A 162 -18.05 -5.50 -8.14
CA GLU A 162 -18.27 -4.34 -9.01
C GLU A 162 -19.36 -3.40 -8.46
N SER A 163 -20.55 -3.93 -8.19
CA SER A 163 -21.67 -3.13 -7.70
C SER A 163 -21.37 -2.41 -6.38
N ILE A 164 -20.59 -3.01 -5.47
CA ILE A 164 -20.26 -2.38 -4.19
C ILE A 164 -19.13 -1.36 -4.33
N ILE A 165 -18.15 -1.64 -5.20
CA ILE A 165 -17.07 -0.72 -5.54
C ILE A 165 -17.63 0.57 -6.12
N ASP A 166 -18.56 0.47 -7.08
CA ASP A 166 -19.19 1.63 -7.70
C ASP A 166 -20.10 2.39 -6.73
N LYS A 167 -20.99 1.69 -6.01
CA LYS A 167 -21.91 2.34 -5.06
C LYS A 167 -21.21 3.10 -3.93
N GLN A 168 -20.04 2.62 -3.51
CA GLN A 168 -19.24 3.25 -2.46
C GLN A 168 -18.09 4.11 -3.00
N ASN A 169 -17.97 4.26 -4.32
CA ASN A 169 -16.86 4.97 -4.98
C ASN A 169 -15.48 4.53 -4.46
N ILE A 170 -15.28 3.22 -4.25
CA ILE A 170 -14.02 2.69 -3.73
C ILE A 170 -12.93 2.87 -4.79
N ILE A 171 -11.84 3.55 -4.42
CA ILE A 171 -10.71 3.77 -5.33
C ILE A 171 -9.76 2.58 -5.22
N VAL A 172 -9.71 1.77 -6.28
CA VAL A 172 -8.86 0.58 -6.35
C VAL A 172 -7.78 0.77 -7.41
N GLY A 173 -6.52 0.58 -7.03
CA GLY A 173 -5.39 0.42 -7.93
C GLY A 173 -5.02 -1.04 -8.11
N LEU A 174 -4.60 -1.41 -9.32
CA LEU A 174 -4.13 -2.76 -9.61
C LEU A 174 -2.61 -2.78 -9.78
N ASN A 175 -1.94 -3.51 -8.89
CA ASN A 175 -0.51 -3.76 -8.97
C ASN A 175 -0.23 -5.00 -9.84
N LEU A 176 0.46 -4.79 -10.95
CA LEU A 176 0.80 -5.81 -11.94
C LEU A 176 2.25 -6.29 -11.74
N GLY A 177 2.46 -7.59 -11.90
CA GLY A 177 3.73 -8.28 -11.80
C GLY A 177 3.98 -9.21 -12.97
N ALA A 178 5.23 -9.68 -13.07
CA ALA A 178 5.61 -10.71 -14.03
C ALA A 178 5.73 -12.08 -13.35
N ASN A 179 5.29 -13.14 -14.05
CA ASN A 179 5.47 -14.50 -13.61
C ASN A 179 6.97 -14.84 -13.48
N LYS A 180 7.30 -15.73 -12.55
CA LYS A 180 8.69 -16.10 -12.23
C LYS A 180 9.43 -16.63 -13.46
N LEU A 181 8.76 -17.49 -14.24
CA LEU A 181 9.33 -18.24 -15.37
C LEU A 181 9.22 -17.51 -16.72
N THR A 182 8.53 -16.36 -16.79
CA THR A 182 8.46 -15.57 -18.02
C THR A 182 9.83 -14.98 -18.34
N GLU A 183 10.29 -15.21 -19.57
CA GLU A 183 11.50 -14.61 -20.13
C GLU A 183 11.30 -13.11 -20.38
N ASP A 184 10.32 -12.75 -21.22
CA ASP A 184 9.95 -11.35 -21.47
C ASP A 184 8.98 -10.82 -20.40
N LYS A 185 9.53 -10.43 -19.25
CA LYS A 185 8.76 -9.88 -18.13
C LYS A 185 7.94 -8.63 -18.48
N ILE A 186 8.34 -7.88 -19.52
CA ILE A 186 7.60 -6.69 -19.95
C ILE A 186 6.25 -7.10 -20.55
N GLN A 187 6.19 -8.25 -21.24
CA GLN A 187 4.97 -8.74 -21.85
C GLN A 187 3.89 -9.07 -20.82
N ASP A 188 4.26 -9.55 -19.64
CA ASP A 188 3.30 -9.83 -18.57
C ASP A 188 2.57 -8.57 -18.08
N TYR A 189 3.29 -7.44 -17.99
CA TYR A 189 2.66 -6.15 -17.65
C TYR A 189 1.70 -5.69 -18.74
N ILE A 190 2.07 -5.87 -20.02
CA ILE A 190 1.23 -5.55 -21.18
C ILE A 190 -0.05 -6.37 -21.15
N ILE A 191 0.05 -7.68 -20.91
CA ILE A 191 -1.10 -8.59 -20.78
C ILE A 191 -2.03 -8.12 -19.65
N GLY A 192 -1.46 -7.76 -18.50
CA GLY A 192 -2.23 -7.21 -17.37
C GLY A 192 -2.97 -5.93 -17.73
N LEU A 193 -2.29 -4.96 -18.36
CA LEU A 193 -2.93 -3.73 -18.79
C LEU A 193 -4.05 -3.99 -19.79
N GLN A 194 -3.80 -4.78 -20.84
CA GLN A 194 -4.82 -5.11 -21.84
C GLN A 194 -6.04 -5.79 -21.22
N ARG A 195 -5.84 -6.68 -20.24
CA ARG A 195 -6.93 -7.41 -19.58
C ARG A 195 -7.79 -6.50 -18.70
N PHE A 196 -7.18 -5.59 -17.95
CA PHE A 196 -7.87 -4.85 -16.89
C PHE A 196 -8.18 -3.38 -17.24
N HIS A 197 -7.64 -2.83 -18.32
CA HIS A 197 -7.84 -1.41 -18.68
C HIS A 197 -9.31 -1.04 -18.80
N VAL A 198 -10.16 -1.93 -19.31
CA VAL A 198 -11.61 -1.69 -19.48
C VAL A 198 -12.43 -1.85 -18.19
N LYS A 199 -11.84 -2.31 -17.08
CA LYS A 199 -12.56 -2.61 -15.83
C LYS A 199 -12.79 -1.35 -15.00
N ASN A 200 -14.02 -0.88 -14.87
CA ASN A 200 -14.35 0.37 -14.18
C ASN A 200 -13.92 0.40 -12.70
N GLU A 201 -13.83 -0.78 -12.08
CA GLU A 201 -13.40 -0.99 -10.71
C GLU A 201 -11.95 -0.54 -10.49
N ILE A 202 -11.10 -0.63 -11.52
CA ILE A 202 -9.68 -0.26 -11.44
C ILE A 202 -9.48 1.19 -11.88
N LYS A 203 -9.05 2.04 -10.96
CA LYS A 203 -8.82 3.48 -11.18
C LYS A 203 -7.40 3.83 -11.59
N TYR A 204 -6.40 3.03 -11.22
CA TYR A 204 -5.01 3.21 -11.65
C TYR A 204 -4.26 1.87 -11.68
N PHE A 205 -3.12 1.86 -12.36
CA PHE A 205 -2.24 0.70 -12.48
C PHE A 205 -0.86 0.97 -11.89
N VAL A 206 -0.21 -0.08 -11.42
CA VAL A 206 1.18 -0.04 -10.94
C VAL A 206 1.98 -1.14 -11.60
N ILE A 207 3.10 -0.77 -12.22
CA ILE A 207 4.12 -1.72 -12.71
C ILE A 207 5.11 -1.97 -11.58
N ASN A 208 5.11 -3.18 -11.03
CA ASN A 208 5.98 -3.54 -9.91
C ASN A 208 7.27 -4.22 -10.38
N ILE A 209 8.33 -3.43 -10.51
CA ILE A 209 9.66 -3.89 -10.88
C ILE A 209 10.62 -4.08 -9.69
N SER A 210 10.13 -3.92 -8.46
CA SER A 210 10.99 -3.72 -7.28
C SER A 210 10.94 -4.84 -6.24
N SER A 211 10.20 -5.93 -6.50
CA SER A 211 10.18 -7.11 -5.63
C SER A 211 11.59 -7.72 -5.50
N PRO A 212 12.14 -7.88 -4.29
CA PRO A 212 13.40 -8.61 -4.09
C PRO A 212 13.26 -10.12 -4.26
N ASN A 213 12.01 -10.61 -4.40
CA ASN A 213 11.66 -12.02 -4.21
C ASN A 213 11.39 -12.75 -5.53
N THR A 214 11.50 -12.04 -6.65
CA THR A 214 11.38 -12.57 -8.01
C THR A 214 12.74 -12.38 -8.68
N PRO A 215 13.45 -13.46 -9.05
CA PRO A 215 14.78 -13.36 -9.63
C PRO A 215 14.84 -12.39 -10.82
N ASN A 216 15.89 -11.58 -10.86
CA ASN A 216 16.19 -10.62 -11.93
C ASN A 216 15.13 -9.53 -12.17
N LEU A 217 14.07 -9.41 -11.35
CA LEU A 217 13.03 -8.41 -11.57
C LEU A 217 13.58 -6.99 -11.42
N ARG A 218 14.40 -6.75 -10.39
CA ARG A 218 15.03 -5.45 -10.11
C ARG A 218 16.01 -5.00 -11.19
N ASN A 219 16.43 -5.89 -12.09
CA ASN A 219 17.25 -5.51 -13.25
C ASN A 219 16.49 -4.54 -14.19
N LEU A 220 15.15 -4.57 -14.14
CA LEU A 220 14.30 -3.61 -14.86
C LEU A 220 14.41 -2.17 -14.33
N GLU A 221 15.00 -1.96 -13.15
CA GLU A 221 15.28 -0.62 -12.60
C GLU A 221 16.54 0.00 -13.23
N GLY A 222 17.34 -0.77 -13.97
CA GLY A 222 18.50 -0.28 -14.71
C GLY A 222 18.10 0.60 -15.89
N LYS A 223 18.90 1.64 -16.17
CA LYS A 223 18.63 2.70 -17.16
C LYS A 223 18.04 2.21 -18.49
N ASP A 224 18.71 1.26 -19.15
CA ASP A 224 18.30 0.78 -20.47
C ASP A 224 17.04 -0.08 -20.40
N GLN A 225 16.93 -0.94 -19.39
CA GLN A 225 15.77 -1.81 -19.20
C GLN A 225 14.54 -1.00 -18.81
N LEU A 226 14.68 0.05 -18.00
CA LEU A 226 13.59 0.94 -17.62
C LEU A 226 13.08 1.74 -18.83
N ASN A 227 13.98 2.26 -19.69
CA ASN A 227 13.58 2.90 -20.95
C ASN A 227 12.80 1.91 -21.84
N LYS A 228 13.32 0.68 -22.01
CA LYS A 228 12.66 -0.36 -22.81
C LYS A 228 11.28 -0.74 -22.25
N LEU A 229 11.17 -0.87 -20.93
CA LEU A 229 9.92 -1.16 -20.23
C LEU A 229 8.89 -0.04 -20.47
N LEU A 230 9.25 1.20 -20.16
CA LEU A 230 8.32 2.34 -20.25
C LEU A 230 7.89 2.58 -21.70
N ASP A 231 8.81 2.53 -22.67
CA ASP A 231 8.45 2.70 -24.08
C ASP A 231 7.41 1.68 -24.54
N ARG A 232 7.62 0.39 -24.24
CA ARG A 232 6.68 -0.68 -24.63
C ARG A 232 5.33 -0.57 -23.91
N VAL A 233 5.36 -0.39 -22.59
CA VAL A 233 4.15 -0.37 -21.76
C VAL A 233 3.30 0.88 -22.05
N LEU A 234 3.93 2.05 -22.21
CA LEU A 234 3.22 3.30 -22.44
C LEU A 234 2.63 3.43 -23.83
N ARG A 235 3.23 2.80 -24.85
CA ARG A 235 2.61 2.70 -26.19
C ARG A 235 1.31 1.90 -26.12
N VAL A 236 1.33 0.74 -25.47
CA VAL A 236 0.11 -0.07 -25.27
C VAL A 236 -0.92 0.68 -24.44
N LYS A 237 -0.51 1.35 -23.35
CA LYS A 237 -1.41 2.20 -22.55
C LYS A 237 -2.10 3.22 -23.45
N LYS A 238 -1.34 3.98 -24.24
CA LYS A 238 -1.88 5.00 -25.15
C LYS A 238 -2.89 4.43 -26.15
N GLU A 239 -2.59 3.28 -26.77
CA GLU A 239 -3.52 2.59 -27.67
C GLU A 239 -4.82 2.19 -26.97
N LEU A 240 -4.73 1.69 -25.73
CA LEU A 240 -5.90 1.33 -24.92
C LEU A 240 -6.72 2.56 -24.52
N GLU A 241 -6.08 3.68 -24.19
CA GLU A 241 -6.75 4.93 -23.82
C GLU A 241 -7.49 5.53 -25.02
N GLN A 242 -6.88 5.52 -26.20
CA GLN A 242 -7.52 5.95 -27.45
C GLN A 242 -8.69 5.05 -27.83
N LYS A 243 -8.50 3.72 -27.76
CA LYS A 243 -9.53 2.74 -28.11
C LYS A 243 -10.74 2.81 -27.18
N ASN A 244 -10.51 2.96 -25.88
CA ASN A 244 -11.56 2.90 -24.86
C ASN A 244 -12.07 4.27 -24.42
N GLN A 245 -11.45 5.36 -24.88
CA GLN A 245 -11.76 6.74 -24.46
C GLN A 245 -11.73 6.92 -22.94
N LEU A 246 -10.75 6.27 -22.29
CA LEU A 246 -10.67 6.16 -20.84
C LEU A 246 -9.21 6.28 -20.41
N HIS A 247 -8.86 7.37 -19.72
CA HIS A 247 -7.53 7.53 -19.12
C HIS A 247 -7.45 6.79 -17.79
N LYS A 248 -6.37 6.03 -17.58
CA LYS A 248 -6.09 5.41 -16.27
C LYS A 248 -4.63 5.64 -15.88
N PRO A 249 -4.36 6.29 -14.75
CA PRO A 249 -3.00 6.56 -14.32
C PRO A 249 -2.15 5.29 -14.24
N LEU A 250 -0.93 5.36 -14.75
CA LEU A 250 0.07 4.30 -14.64
C LEU A 250 1.25 4.77 -13.80
N LEU A 251 1.61 3.98 -12.80
CA LEU A 251 2.72 4.25 -11.91
C LEU A 251 3.78 3.15 -12.00
N VAL A 252 5.03 3.49 -11.63
CA VAL A 252 6.09 2.50 -11.39
C VAL A 252 6.43 2.45 -9.90
N LYS A 253 6.57 1.23 -9.35
CA LYS A 253 6.98 1.04 -7.95
C LYS A 253 8.46 0.67 -7.88
N PHE A 254 9.25 1.47 -7.18
CA PHE A 254 10.71 1.32 -7.10
C PHE A 254 11.20 0.74 -5.77
N SER A 255 12.36 0.10 -5.83
CA SER A 255 13.12 -0.42 -4.69
C SER A 255 13.79 0.74 -3.95
N PRO A 256 13.88 0.68 -2.62
CA PRO A 256 14.69 1.62 -1.85
C PRO A 256 16.19 1.34 -1.93
N ASP A 257 16.58 0.19 -2.49
CA ASP A 257 17.96 -0.31 -2.51
C ASP A 257 18.72 0.17 -3.76
N LEU A 258 18.73 1.48 -3.99
CA LEU A 258 19.35 2.11 -5.17
C LEU A 258 20.41 3.12 -4.73
N ASN A 259 21.52 3.18 -5.47
CA ASN A 259 22.53 4.22 -5.28
C ASN A 259 22.10 5.55 -5.93
N ASP A 260 22.84 6.62 -5.66
CA ASP A 260 22.47 7.96 -6.12
C ASP A 260 22.49 8.10 -7.65
N ASP A 261 23.40 7.44 -8.35
CA ASP A 261 23.46 7.45 -9.81
C ASP A 261 22.23 6.77 -10.42
N GLN A 262 21.81 5.63 -9.87
CA GLN A 262 20.59 4.94 -10.28
C GLN A 262 19.35 5.80 -10.03
N ILE A 263 19.25 6.45 -8.87
CA ILE A 263 18.16 7.37 -8.53
C ILE A 263 18.12 8.54 -9.54
N ASN A 264 19.29 9.12 -9.86
CA ASN A 264 19.41 10.20 -10.84
C ASN A 264 18.97 9.76 -12.25
N ASP A 265 19.39 8.58 -12.71
CA ASP A 265 18.98 8.02 -14.00
C ASP A 265 17.47 7.75 -14.04
N ILE A 266 16.91 7.15 -12.98
CA ILE A 266 15.45 6.91 -12.86
C ILE A 266 14.69 8.24 -12.89
N GLY A 267 15.13 9.26 -12.15
CA GLY A 267 14.51 10.59 -12.17
C GLY A 267 14.45 11.21 -13.57
N LYS A 268 15.55 11.15 -14.32
CA LYS A 268 15.61 11.63 -15.71
C LYS A 268 14.69 10.84 -16.63
N ILE A 269 14.65 9.51 -16.49
CA ILE A 269 13.78 8.65 -17.30
C ILE A 269 12.31 8.93 -16.98
N MET A 270 11.93 9.02 -15.71
CA MET A 270 10.56 9.32 -15.32
C MET A 270 10.11 10.68 -15.86
N LEU A 271 10.96 11.72 -15.80
CA LEU A 271 10.68 13.03 -16.42
C LEU A 271 10.52 12.95 -17.94
N LYS A 272 11.36 12.17 -18.62
CA LYS A 272 11.23 11.95 -20.07
C LYS A 272 9.85 11.39 -20.44
N TYR A 273 9.35 10.44 -19.66
CA TYR A 273 8.07 9.77 -19.93
C TYR A 273 6.85 10.42 -19.25
N SER A 274 7.04 11.45 -18.40
CA SER A 274 5.92 12.08 -17.66
C SER A 274 5.08 13.04 -18.50
N ASN A 275 5.56 13.41 -19.68
CA ASN A 275 4.80 14.18 -20.65
C ASN A 275 4.29 13.23 -21.74
N GLU A 276 2.98 13.29 -22.04
CA GLU A 276 2.44 12.57 -23.18
C GLU A 276 3.03 13.12 -24.48
N THR A 277 3.42 12.25 -25.41
CA THR A 277 3.88 12.66 -26.74
C THR A 277 3.18 11.85 -27.82
N GLN A 278 3.40 12.21 -29.09
CA GLN A 278 2.90 11.39 -30.20
C GLN A 278 3.54 9.99 -30.22
N THR A 279 4.80 9.85 -29.78
CA THR A 279 5.58 8.61 -29.88
C THR A 279 5.41 7.67 -28.69
N HIS A 280 5.09 8.18 -27.50
CA HIS A 280 4.84 7.38 -26.31
C HIS A 280 3.70 7.96 -25.47
N GLY A 281 3.01 7.10 -24.72
CA GLY A 281 2.06 7.54 -23.68
C GLY A 281 2.74 8.20 -22.48
N GLN A 282 1.93 8.57 -21.50
CA GLN A 282 2.37 9.25 -20.27
C GLN A 282 2.50 8.28 -19.09
N ILE A 283 3.59 8.39 -18.32
CA ILE A 283 3.66 7.87 -16.95
C ILE A 283 3.12 8.93 -15.98
N ASP A 284 2.24 8.52 -15.07
CA ASP A 284 1.43 9.44 -14.26
C ASP A 284 1.98 9.62 -12.84
N GLY A 285 2.87 8.74 -12.39
CA GLY A 285 3.42 8.79 -11.05
C GLY A 285 4.40 7.68 -10.71
N MET A 286 4.80 7.65 -9.45
CA MET A 286 5.66 6.59 -8.91
C MET A 286 5.32 6.25 -7.47
N ILE A 287 5.66 5.03 -7.06
CA ILE A 287 5.49 4.57 -5.68
C ILE A 287 6.87 4.33 -5.07
N ILE A 288 7.14 5.03 -3.96
CA ILE A 288 8.42 5.01 -3.27
C ILE A 288 8.17 4.69 -1.78
N SER A 289 8.47 3.49 -1.28
CA SER A 289 9.18 2.40 -1.94
C SER A 289 8.58 1.02 -1.68
N ASN A 290 9.12 0.02 -2.36
CA ASN A 290 9.01 -1.37 -1.96
C ASN A 290 9.87 -1.67 -0.71
N THR A 291 9.92 -2.93 -0.30
CA THR A 291 10.76 -3.43 0.78
C THR A 291 12.26 -3.35 0.47
N THR A 292 13.10 -3.25 1.51
CA THR A 292 14.57 -3.17 1.42
C THR A 292 15.24 -4.52 1.70
N ILE A 293 16.33 -4.84 0.99
CA ILE A 293 17.19 -5.98 1.36
C ILE A 293 18.23 -5.60 2.42
N THR A 294 18.45 -4.30 2.67
CA THR A 294 19.33 -3.84 3.73
C THR A 294 18.83 -4.30 5.09
N ARG A 295 19.77 -4.63 5.98
CA ARG A 295 19.52 -4.97 7.38
C ARG A 295 20.22 -3.94 8.27
N PRO A 296 19.49 -2.95 8.81
CA PRO A 296 20.06 -2.00 9.76
C PRO A 296 20.71 -2.71 10.94
N ALA A 297 21.86 -2.20 11.38
CA ALA A 297 22.66 -2.82 12.45
C ALA A 297 21.98 -2.77 13.83
N ASP A 298 21.00 -1.88 14.01
CA ASP A 298 20.27 -1.61 15.25
C ASP A 298 18.99 -2.45 15.41
N LEU A 299 18.74 -3.42 14.51
CA LEU A 299 17.63 -4.37 14.65
C LEU A 299 17.76 -5.20 15.94
N LYS A 300 16.66 -5.25 16.71
CA LYS A 300 16.58 -5.81 18.07
C LYS A 300 16.02 -7.23 18.08
N SER A 301 15.36 -7.67 17.02
CA SER A 301 14.87 -9.04 16.87
C SER A 301 16.01 -10.07 16.86
N PRO A 302 15.73 -11.34 17.24
CA PRO A 302 16.73 -12.39 17.22
C PRO A 302 17.48 -12.49 15.89
N ALA A 303 18.80 -12.67 15.94
CA ALA A 303 19.66 -12.72 14.75
C ALA A 303 19.19 -13.74 13.70
N ARG A 304 18.61 -14.88 14.13
CA ARG A 304 18.04 -15.88 13.22
C ARG A 304 16.93 -15.31 12.32
N LEU A 305 16.10 -14.41 12.83
CA LEU A 305 15.02 -13.77 12.07
C LEU A 305 15.56 -12.64 11.21
N VAL A 306 16.51 -11.84 11.73
CA VAL A 306 17.12 -10.73 11.00
C VAL A 306 17.87 -11.22 9.75
N LYS A 307 18.48 -12.40 9.83
CA LYS A 307 19.21 -13.05 8.73
C LYS A 307 18.32 -13.74 7.69
N GLU A 308 17.00 -13.79 7.90
CA GLU A 308 16.09 -14.37 6.91
C GLU A 308 16.18 -13.62 5.57
N GLU A 309 16.17 -14.38 4.48
CA GLU A 309 16.14 -13.82 3.12
C GLU A 309 14.81 -13.12 2.83
N GLY A 310 14.87 -12.08 2.01
CA GLY A 310 13.72 -11.34 1.51
C GLY A 310 13.76 -9.86 1.85
N GLY A 311 12.65 -9.18 1.56
CA GLY A 311 12.49 -7.75 1.80
C GLY A 311 12.02 -7.43 3.22
N LEU A 312 12.72 -6.52 3.88
CA LEU A 312 12.38 -5.90 5.16
C LEU A 312 11.42 -4.72 4.96
N SER A 313 10.42 -4.64 5.84
CA SER A 313 9.38 -3.62 5.89
C SER A 313 9.15 -3.16 7.33
N GLY A 314 8.39 -2.08 7.52
CA GLY A 314 8.14 -1.49 8.84
C GLY A 314 9.09 -0.33 9.17
N PRO A 315 9.14 0.12 10.43
CA PRO A 315 9.89 1.30 10.86
C PRO A 315 11.35 1.36 10.42
N PRO A 316 12.11 0.24 10.37
CA PRO A 316 13.49 0.26 9.89
C PRO A 316 13.65 0.77 8.43
N LEU A 317 12.59 0.71 7.61
CA LEU A 317 12.57 1.22 6.23
C LEU A 317 12.21 2.71 6.15
N ARG A 318 11.69 3.32 7.23
CA ARG A 318 11.10 4.67 7.19
C ARG A 318 12.09 5.73 6.69
N LYS A 319 13.30 5.75 7.25
CA LYS A 319 14.33 6.74 6.87
C LYS A 319 14.72 6.59 5.40
N LEU A 320 15.09 5.37 4.99
CA LEU A 320 15.55 5.09 3.62
C LEU A 320 14.48 5.46 2.57
N SER A 321 13.24 5.03 2.79
CA SER A 321 12.13 5.37 1.88
C SER A 321 11.83 6.86 1.83
N THR A 322 11.91 7.58 2.96
CA THR A 322 11.66 9.04 3.00
C THR A 322 12.77 9.82 2.30
N GLU A 323 14.04 9.43 2.46
CA GLU A 323 15.14 10.06 1.71
C GLU A 323 15.02 9.83 0.21
N MET A 324 14.58 8.64 -0.22
CA MET A 324 14.35 8.38 -1.64
C MET A 324 13.21 9.26 -2.20
N ILE A 325 12.11 9.45 -1.45
CA ILE A 325 11.03 10.38 -1.81
C ILE A 325 11.60 11.79 -2.01
N ARG A 326 12.40 12.28 -1.04
CA ARG A 326 13.03 13.60 -1.08
C ARG A 326 13.90 13.78 -2.33
N LYS A 327 14.75 12.80 -2.63
CA LYS A 327 15.63 12.83 -3.83
C LYS A 327 14.81 12.85 -5.11
N MET A 328 13.83 11.95 -5.24
CA MET A 328 13.00 11.86 -6.44
C MET A 328 12.15 13.11 -6.66
N TYR A 329 11.53 13.65 -5.60
CA TYR A 329 10.77 14.89 -5.68
C TYR A 329 11.62 16.06 -6.17
N ARG A 330 12.85 16.20 -5.65
CA ARG A 330 13.80 17.22 -6.10
C ARG A 330 14.19 17.03 -7.56
N LEU A 331 14.50 15.79 -7.96
CA LEU A 331 14.91 15.48 -9.34
C LEU A 331 13.80 15.76 -10.35
N THR A 332 12.54 15.51 -9.96
CA THR A 332 11.38 15.77 -10.82
C THR A 332 10.81 17.18 -10.65
N ASN A 333 11.39 18.03 -9.79
CA ASN A 333 10.84 19.33 -9.41
C ASN A 333 9.36 19.25 -8.98
N GLY A 334 8.95 18.14 -8.36
CA GLY A 334 7.57 17.90 -7.96
C GLY A 334 6.55 17.76 -9.10
N SER A 335 6.99 17.64 -10.36
CA SER A 335 6.08 17.52 -11.52
C SER A 335 5.43 16.14 -11.63
N ILE A 336 6.03 15.12 -11.02
CA ILE A 336 5.54 13.74 -11.04
C ILE A 336 5.04 13.37 -9.64
N PRO A 337 3.74 13.07 -9.47
CA PRO A 337 3.18 12.61 -8.21
C PRO A 337 3.87 11.37 -7.63
N ILE A 338 4.06 11.37 -6.32
CA ILE A 338 4.69 10.27 -5.57
C ILE A 338 3.70 9.71 -4.54
N ILE A 339 3.50 8.39 -4.54
CA ILE A 339 2.88 7.68 -3.40
C ILE A 339 4.01 7.20 -2.47
N GLY A 340 4.05 7.72 -1.25
CA GLY A 340 5.05 7.43 -0.24
C GLY A 340 4.71 6.19 0.60
N VAL A 341 5.62 5.23 0.69
CA VAL A 341 5.40 3.93 1.34
C VAL A 341 6.66 3.52 2.09
N GLY A 342 6.48 2.89 3.26
CA GLY A 342 7.57 2.31 4.04
C GLY A 342 7.67 2.91 5.44
N GLY A 343 7.40 2.06 6.45
CA GLY A 343 7.61 2.39 7.86
C GLY A 343 6.71 3.46 8.45
N ILE A 344 5.50 3.62 7.94
CA ILE A 344 4.51 4.57 8.47
C ILE A 344 3.69 3.87 9.56
N GLU A 345 3.82 4.34 10.79
CA GLU A 345 3.06 3.88 11.96
C GLU A 345 2.23 4.99 12.61
N THR A 346 2.52 6.25 12.31
CA THR A 346 1.88 7.44 12.91
C THR A 346 1.51 8.46 11.83
N GLY A 347 0.66 9.42 12.18
CA GLY A 347 0.38 10.56 11.30
C GLY A 347 1.59 11.47 11.10
N LEU A 348 2.51 11.52 12.07
CA LEU A 348 3.80 12.19 11.90
C LEU A 348 4.63 11.55 10.77
N ASP A 349 4.69 10.22 10.72
CA ASP A 349 5.43 9.52 9.66
C ASP A 349 4.83 9.80 8.27
N ALA A 350 3.49 9.84 8.18
CA ALA A 350 2.80 10.20 6.95
C ALA A 350 3.11 11.66 6.56
N TYR A 351 3.06 12.56 7.54
CA TYR A 351 3.35 13.98 7.37
C TYR A 351 4.79 14.23 6.90
N GLU A 352 5.78 13.56 7.48
CA GLU A 352 7.19 13.64 7.06
C GLU A 352 7.35 13.24 5.59
N LYS A 353 6.68 12.16 5.14
CA LYS A 353 6.71 11.75 3.73
C LYS A 353 6.05 12.77 2.81
N ILE A 354 4.93 13.36 3.23
CA ILE A 354 4.22 14.39 2.46
C ILE A 354 5.11 15.63 2.30
N LYS A 355 5.70 16.13 3.39
CA LYS A 355 6.65 17.25 3.34
C LYS A 355 7.89 16.95 2.50
N ALA A 356 8.35 15.70 2.48
CA ALA A 356 9.44 15.25 1.62
C ALA A 356 9.06 15.17 0.14
N GLY A 357 7.77 15.24 -0.22
CA GLY A 357 7.30 15.30 -1.61
C GLY A 357 6.23 14.29 -2.00
N ALA A 358 5.80 13.41 -1.10
CA ALA A 358 4.71 12.47 -1.40
C ALA A 358 3.36 13.20 -1.48
N SER A 359 2.56 12.89 -2.50
CA SER A 359 1.19 13.37 -2.64
C SER A 359 0.20 12.56 -1.81
N MET A 360 0.49 11.26 -1.65
CA MET A 360 -0.29 10.31 -0.87
C MET A 360 0.64 9.32 -0.18
N VAL A 361 0.13 8.53 0.76
CA VAL A 361 0.90 7.51 1.47
C VAL A 361 0.20 6.15 1.52
N GLN A 362 0.94 5.07 1.73
CA GLN A 362 0.37 3.74 1.96
C GLN A 362 0.87 3.06 3.23
N LEU A 363 -0.03 2.31 3.87
CA LEU A 363 0.22 1.47 5.04
C LEU A 363 0.23 -0.01 4.68
N TYR A 364 1.04 -0.79 5.41
CA TYR A 364 0.97 -2.25 5.43
C TYR A 364 1.42 -2.77 6.79
N THR A 365 2.72 -2.67 7.11
CA THR A 365 3.28 -3.32 8.29
C THR A 365 2.62 -2.88 9.60
N SER A 366 2.22 -1.61 9.69
CA SER A 366 1.49 -1.07 10.84
C SER A 366 0.14 -1.77 11.08
N MET A 367 -0.58 -2.16 10.03
CA MET A 367 -1.82 -2.95 10.16
C MET A 367 -1.57 -4.30 10.84
N ILE A 368 -0.38 -4.90 10.63
CA ILE A 368 -0.01 -6.17 11.24
C ILE A 368 0.15 -6.02 12.76
N TYR A 369 0.67 -4.89 13.24
CA TYR A 369 0.98 -4.67 14.65
C TYR A 369 -0.12 -3.94 15.43
N PHE A 370 -0.97 -3.19 14.75
CA PHE A 370 -1.97 -2.33 15.40
C PHE A 370 -3.42 -2.64 14.97
N GLY A 371 -3.60 -3.44 13.93
CA GLY A 371 -4.92 -3.80 13.41
C GLY A 371 -5.59 -2.67 12.63
N PRO A 372 -6.82 -2.89 12.14
CA PRO A 372 -7.54 -1.93 11.29
C PRO A 372 -7.64 -0.50 11.83
N PRO A 373 -7.85 -0.26 13.15
CA PRO A 373 -8.00 1.10 13.68
C PRO A 373 -6.81 2.04 13.44
N ILE A 374 -5.62 1.51 13.14
CA ILE A 374 -4.43 2.33 12.89
C ILE A 374 -4.63 3.35 11.76
N VAL A 375 -5.47 3.03 10.77
CA VAL A 375 -5.75 3.93 9.65
C VAL A 375 -6.40 5.21 10.15
N ARG A 376 -7.31 5.09 11.13
CA ARG A 376 -7.97 6.23 11.77
C ARG A 376 -6.95 7.07 12.53
N GLU A 377 -6.15 6.45 13.40
CA GLU A 377 -5.13 7.16 14.19
C GLU A 377 -4.16 7.97 13.30
N VAL A 378 -3.63 7.34 12.24
CA VAL A 378 -2.73 8.01 11.29
C VAL A 378 -3.40 9.22 10.65
N LYS A 379 -4.68 9.14 10.29
CA LYS A 379 -5.41 10.27 9.69
C LYS A 379 -5.63 11.42 10.67
N TYR A 380 -6.05 11.16 11.90
CA TYR A 380 -6.25 12.24 12.89
C TYR A 380 -4.94 12.93 13.23
N GLU A 381 -3.88 12.15 13.46
CA GLU A 381 -2.55 12.72 13.73
C GLU A 381 -2.04 13.51 12.53
N LEU A 382 -2.22 13.03 11.29
CA LEU A 382 -1.85 13.77 10.09
C LEU A 382 -2.62 15.09 9.96
N ALA A 383 -3.94 15.06 10.17
CA ALA A 383 -4.78 16.25 10.14
C ALA A 383 -4.36 17.27 11.21
N TYR A 384 -4.04 16.80 12.42
CA TYR A 384 -3.50 17.64 13.48
C TYR A 384 -2.17 18.28 13.09
N MET A 385 -1.23 17.51 12.54
CA MET A 385 0.08 18.04 12.11
C MET A 385 -0.05 19.08 11.00
N LEU A 386 -0.95 18.85 10.02
CA LEU A 386 -1.24 19.81 8.96
C LEU A 386 -1.79 21.12 9.52
N ALA A 387 -2.81 21.03 10.38
CA ALA A 387 -3.43 22.21 10.99
C ALA A 387 -2.45 22.98 11.88
N LYS A 388 -1.63 22.26 12.66
CA LYS A 388 -0.61 22.83 13.54
C LYS A 388 0.43 23.66 12.77
N ASP A 389 0.84 23.19 11.60
CA ASP A 389 1.81 23.90 10.74
C ASP A 389 1.12 24.91 9.78
N GLY A 390 -0.19 25.14 9.94
CA GLY A 390 -0.93 26.18 9.22
C GLY A 390 -1.39 25.80 7.81
N PHE A 391 -1.29 24.53 7.42
CA PHE A 391 -1.77 24.07 6.13
C PHE A 391 -3.30 23.94 6.11
N LYS A 392 -3.94 24.46 5.06
CA LYS A 392 -5.40 24.36 4.89
C LYS A 392 -5.82 22.99 4.35
N ASN A 393 -4.92 22.35 3.59
CA ASN A 393 -5.13 21.05 3.01
C ASN A 393 -3.79 20.30 2.88
N VAL A 394 -3.83 18.96 2.89
CA VAL A 394 -2.66 18.11 2.63
C VAL A 394 -1.89 18.50 1.37
N ASN A 395 -2.58 18.96 0.32
CA ASN A 395 -1.95 19.38 -0.94
C ASN A 395 -0.94 20.54 -0.74
N ASP A 396 -1.19 21.42 0.23
CA ASP A 396 -0.32 22.57 0.50
C ASP A 396 1.02 22.12 1.10
N ALA A 397 0.99 21.03 1.88
CA ALA A 397 2.14 20.47 2.57
C ALA A 397 3.05 19.61 1.67
N ILE A 398 2.59 19.20 0.48
CA ILE A 398 3.38 18.40 -0.46
C ILE A 398 4.68 19.15 -0.81
N GLY A 399 5.82 18.53 -0.49
CA GLY A 399 7.14 19.10 -0.76
C GLY A 399 7.48 20.34 0.06
N ALA A 400 6.78 20.60 1.17
CA ALA A 400 6.99 21.79 1.99
C ALA A 400 8.43 21.95 2.51
N ASP A 401 9.19 20.85 2.66
CA ASP A 401 10.62 20.88 3.01
C ASP A 401 11.47 21.67 2.00
N PHE A 402 10.97 21.83 0.76
CA PHE A 402 11.66 22.55 -0.32
C PHE A 402 11.11 23.96 -0.56
N LYS A 403 9.90 24.26 -0.07
CA LYS A 403 9.24 25.57 -0.25
C LYS A 403 9.75 26.60 0.76
N SER A 404 10.17 26.17 1.95
CA SER A 404 10.73 27.02 3.01
C SER A 404 12.12 27.60 2.71
N LEU A 405 12.75 27.22 1.59
CA LEU A 405 14.07 27.70 1.16
C LEU A 405 14.00 28.87 0.15
N LYS A 406 12.82 29.47 -0.06
CA LYS A 406 12.60 30.55 -1.04
C LYS A 406 12.21 31.91 -0.46
N ASN A 407 12.30 32.10 0.86
CA ASN A 407 12.10 33.41 1.50
C ASN A 407 13.41 33.95 2.06
#